data_AF-A0A7X6X4Y5-F1
#
_entry.id   AF-A0A7X6X4Y5-F1
#
_cell.length_a   1.000
_cell.length_b   1.000
_cell.length_c   1.000
_cell.angle_alpha   90.00
_cell.angle_beta   90.00
_cell.angle_gamma   90.00
#
_symmetry.space_group_name_H-M   'P 1'
#
loop_
_entity.id
_entity.type
_entity.pdbx_description
1 polymer ?
#
loop_
_entity_poly.entity_id
_entity_poly.type
_entity_poly.pdbx_seq_one_letter_code
_entity_poly.pdbx_strand_id
1 'polypeptide(L)'
;LAPYAEAAEVSMGVENVWNKFLLSPLEFRRFLDEINSPYVGAYFDVGNIIYIGYPDQWIEILGSKYIKKLHFCDARSEVAGLSMFVDLFEGDVDFGAVMRAVEEIAYDDWITVEFLPNYRRYPYQSIINARHSLKTLLGQ
;
A
#
# COMPACT_ATOMS: atom_id res chain seq x y z
N LEU A 1 11.82 -9.00 17.09
CA LEU A 1 11.06 -9.80 16.11
C LEU A 1 11.91 -10.24 14.92
N ALA A 2 12.75 -9.37 14.36
CA ALA A 2 13.58 -9.69 13.18
C ALA A 2 14.36 -11.03 13.25
N PRO A 3 15.05 -11.40 14.36
CA PRO A 3 15.75 -12.69 14.42
C PRO A 3 14.83 -13.92 14.30
N TYR A 4 13.58 -13.81 14.76
CA TYR A 4 12.60 -14.88 14.63
C TYR A 4 12.04 -14.99 13.21
N ALA A 5 11.81 -13.86 12.56
CA ALA A 5 11.39 -13.80 11.16
C ALA A 5 12.44 -14.43 10.23
N GLU A 6 13.71 -14.12 10.49
CA GLU A 6 14.85 -14.74 9.80
C GLU A 6 14.95 -16.25 10.06
N ALA A 7 14.88 -16.68 11.33
CA ALA A 7 14.93 -18.10 11.67
C ALA A 7 13.75 -18.92 11.08
N ALA A 8 12.60 -18.28 10.86
CA ALA A 8 11.43 -18.89 10.26
C ALA A 8 11.37 -18.74 8.73
N GLU A 9 12.29 -17.98 8.12
CA GLU A 9 12.27 -17.61 6.70
C GLU A 9 10.95 -16.91 6.27
N VAL A 10 10.36 -16.12 7.18
CA VAL A 10 9.10 -15.38 6.96
C VAL A 10 9.38 -13.88 6.95
N SER A 11 8.97 -13.19 5.88
CA SER A 11 9.06 -11.72 5.83
C SER A 11 7.96 -11.07 6.68
N MET A 12 8.34 -10.05 7.46
CA MET A 12 7.41 -9.17 8.16
C MET A 12 7.24 -7.86 7.38
N GLY A 13 6.00 -7.56 7.03
CA GLY A 13 5.61 -6.29 6.43
C GLY A 13 5.01 -5.37 7.49
N VAL A 14 5.63 -4.21 7.69
CA VAL A 14 5.07 -3.12 8.50
C VAL A 14 4.18 -2.30 7.59
N GLU A 15 2.94 -2.07 8.02
CA GLU A 15 1.96 -1.31 7.25
C GLU A 15 1.82 0.11 7.79
N ASN A 16 1.70 1.09 6.88
CA ASN A 16 1.36 2.47 7.21
C ASN A 16 -0.14 2.56 7.52
N VAL A 17 -0.47 2.72 8.81
CA VAL A 17 -1.85 2.86 9.30
C VAL A 17 -1.99 4.11 10.16
N TRP A 18 -3.22 4.52 10.47
CA TRP A 18 -3.53 5.78 11.17
C TRP A 18 -3.28 5.76 12.70
N ASN A 19 -2.17 5.16 13.13
CA ASN A 19 -1.79 5.04 14.54
C ASN A 19 -0.81 6.16 14.99
N LYS A 20 -0.59 7.18 14.16
CA LYS A 20 0.37 8.29 14.40
C LYS A 20 1.83 7.84 14.52
N PHE A 21 2.19 6.77 13.82
CA PHE A 21 3.55 6.24 13.76
C PHE A 21 4.04 6.22 12.31
N LEU A 22 5.29 6.65 12.08
CA LEU A 22 5.94 6.73 10.76
C LEU A 22 5.10 7.53 9.75
N LEU A 23 5.04 8.86 9.93
CA LEU A 23 4.17 9.74 9.15
C LEU A 23 4.79 10.22 7.83
N SER A 24 6.07 9.91 7.60
CA SER A 24 6.77 10.24 6.37
C SER A 24 7.56 9.03 5.84
N PRO A 25 7.80 8.97 4.52
CA PRO A 25 8.56 7.86 3.94
C PRO A 25 10.02 7.87 4.41
N LEU A 26 10.55 9.05 4.79
CA LEU A 26 11.89 9.19 5.35
C LEU A 26 11.99 8.60 6.77
N GLU A 27 10.98 8.83 7.62
CA GLU A 27 10.90 8.20 8.94
C GLU A 27 10.76 6.68 8.81
N PHE A 28 9.89 6.21 7.91
CA PHE A 28 9.69 4.78 7.68
C PHE A 28 10.97 4.11 7.18
N ARG A 29 11.64 4.72 6.18
CA ARG A 29 12.92 4.25 5.67
C ARG A 29 13.97 4.15 6.78
N ARG A 30 14.12 5.21 7.58
CA ARG A 30 15.06 5.22 8.71
C ARG A 30 14.73 4.13 9.73
N PHE A 31 13.44 3.91 10.02
CA PHE A 31 13.02 2.84 10.93
C PHE A 31 13.43 1.45 10.40
N LEU A 32 13.27 1.19 9.10
CA LEU A 32 13.73 -0.05 8.48
C LEU A 32 15.27 -0.15 8.43
N ASP A 33 15.97 0.95 8.17
CA ASP A 33 17.43 1.04 8.23
C ASP A 33 17.94 0.63 9.63
N GLU A 34 17.31 1.12 10.70
CA GLU A 34 17.70 0.82 12.09
C GLU A 34 17.46 -0.64 12.48
N ILE A 35 16.42 -1.29 11.93
CA ILE A 35 16.17 -2.72 12.12
C ILE A 35 17.22 -3.57 11.38
N ASN A 36 17.68 -3.09 10.23
CA ASN A 36 18.76 -3.69 9.42
C ASN A 36 18.60 -5.20 9.20
N SER A 37 17.41 -5.64 8.75
CA SER A 37 17.13 -7.05 8.46
C SER A 37 16.45 -7.21 7.11
N PRO A 38 16.91 -8.13 6.25
CA PRO A 38 16.26 -8.39 4.95
C PRO A 38 14.86 -9.02 5.10
N TYR A 39 14.50 -9.52 6.29
CA TYR A 39 13.19 -10.09 6.60
C TYR A 39 12.18 -9.07 7.10
N VAL A 40 12.55 -7.78 7.22
CA VAL A 40 11.63 -6.72 7.64
C VAL A 40 11.57 -5.63 6.59
N GLY A 41 10.36 -5.28 6.16
CA GLY A 41 10.14 -4.21 5.19
C GLY A 41 8.74 -3.63 5.29
N ALA A 42 8.34 -2.91 4.25
CA ALA A 42 7.03 -2.30 4.15
C ALA A 42 6.02 -3.23 3.46
N TYR A 43 4.84 -3.36 4.05
CA TYR A 43 3.62 -3.72 3.35
C TYR A 43 2.88 -2.41 3.11
N PHE A 44 3.19 -1.74 2.00
CA PHE A 44 2.79 -0.36 1.81
C PHE A 44 1.38 -0.25 1.23
N ASP A 45 0.51 0.50 1.91
CA ASP A 45 -0.84 0.81 1.47
C ASP A 45 -0.89 2.22 0.89
N VAL A 46 -1.28 2.31 -0.39
CA VAL A 46 -1.32 3.57 -1.15
C VAL A 46 -2.52 4.45 -0.76
N GLY A 47 -3.63 3.88 -0.29
CA GLY A 47 -4.81 4.63 0.12
C GLY A 47 -4.63 5.24 1.51
N ASN A 48 -3.98 4.50 2.42
CA ASN A 48 -3.78 4.91 3.80
C ASN A 48 -2.99 6.21 3.93
N ILE A 49 -2.16 6.58 2.94
CA ILE A 49 -1.32 7.77 3.03
C ILE A 49 -1.95 9.05 2.48
N ILE A 50 -3.06 8.94 1.74
CA ILE A 50 -3.66 10.08 1.00
C ILE A 50 -4.00 11.29 1.88
N TYR A 51 -4.27 11.08 3.17
CA TYR A 51 -4.56 12.18 4.09
C TYR A 51 -3.34 13.06 4.44
N ILE A 52 -2.10 12.60 4.19
CA ILE A 52 -0.86 13.31 4.59
C ILE A 52 0.28 13.23 3.58
N GLY A 53 0.15 12.50 2.48
CA GLY A 53 1.26 12.34 1.54
C GLY A 53 0.86 11.72 0.21
N TYR A 54 1.89 11.48 -0.60
CA TYR A 54 1.79 11.04 -1.99
C TYR A 54 2.33 9.61 -2.12
N PRO A 55 1.51 8.64 -2.54
CA PRO A 55 1.93 7.23 -2.51
C PRO A 55 3.11 6.89 -3.43
N ASP A 56 3.22 7.56 -4.58
CA ASP A 56 4.34 7.45 -5.53
C ASP A 56 5.68 7.78 -4.86
N GLN A 57 5.75 8.91 -4.14
CA GLN A 57 6.97 9.30 -3.41
C GLN A 57 7.37 8.27 -2.36
N TRP A 58 6.40 7.65 -1.69
CA TRP A 58 6.67 6.59 -0.73
C TRP A 58 7.26 5.35 -1.42
N ILE A 59 6.70 4.99 -2.57
CA ILE A 59 7.18 3.84 -3.35
C ILE A 59 8.61 4.06 -3.81
N GLU A 60 8.91 5.23 -4.38
CA GLU A 60 10.24 5.61 -4.84
C GLU A 60 11.28 5.64 -3.71
N ILE A 61 10.94 6.24 -2.56
CA ILE A 61 11.87 6.41 -1.43
C ILE A 61 12.16 5.08 -0.71
N LEU A 62 11.16 4.22 -0.56
CA LEU A 62 11.34 2.89 0.03
C LEU A 62 12.05 1.96 -0.96
N GLY A 63 11.68 2.00 -2.23
CA GLY A 63 12.29 1.23 -3.30
C GLY A 63 12.15 -0.30 -3.14
N SER A 64 12.76 -1.03 -4.07
CA SER A 64 12.79 -2.50 -4.04
C SER A 64 13.52 -3.09 -2.83
N LYS A 65 14.36 -2.29 -2.16
CA LYS A 65 15.04 -2.71 -0.94
C LYS A 65 14.05 -2.94 0.20
N TYR A 66 13.06 -2.05 0.36
CA TYR A 66 12.19 -2.05 1.53
C TYR A 66 10.77 -2.52 1.24
N ILE A 67 10.25 -2.34 0.03
CA ILE A 67 8.91 -2.79 -0.31
C ILE A 67 8.88 -4.30 -0.42
N LYS A 68 8.10 -4.94 0.46
CA LYS A 68 7.83 -6.38 0.43
C LYS A 68 6.52 -6.69 -0.27
N LYS A 69 5.51 -5.85 -0.05
CA LYS A 69 4.17 -6.01 -0.62
C LYS A 69 3.47 -4.66 -0.78
N LEU A 70 2.48 -4.62 -1.66
CA LEU A 70 1.64 -3.46 -1.93
C LEU A 70 0.16 -3.76 -1.68
N HIS A 71 -0.51 -2.83 -1.02
CA HIS A 71 -1.95 -2.74 -0.86
C HIS A 71 -2.49 -1.60 -1.72
N PHE A 72 -3.46 -1.92 -2.57
CA PHE A 72 -4.24 -0.96 -3.33
C PHE A 72 -5.60 -0.82 -2.66
N CYS A 73 -5.77 0.32 -2.01
CA CYS A 73 -7.04 0.87 -1.60
C CYS A 73 -7.10 2.29 -2.16
N ASP A 74 -8.29 2.77 -2.49
CA ASP A 74 -8.48 4.17 -2.89
C ASP A 74 -9.15 4.93 -1.75
N ALA A 75 -8.83 6.21 -1.64
CA ALA A 75 -9.23 7.02 -0.50
C ALA A 75 -9.47 8.47 -0.91
N ARG A 76 -10.47 9.10 -0.29
CA ARG A 76 -10.72 10.55 -0.40
C ARG A 76 -9.96 11.31 0.67
N SER A 77 -9.15 12.26 0.26
CA SER A 77 -8.34 13.13 1.13
C SER A 77 -9.17 14.04 2.05
N GLU A 78 -10.38 14.41 1.62
CA GLU A 78 -11.28 15.30 2.34
C GLU A 78 -12.15 14.60 3.40
N VAL A 79 -12.11 13.26 3.46
CA VAL A 79 -12.90 12.46 4.40
C VAL A 79 -11.97 11.82 5.44
N ALA A 80 -12.43 11.75 6.69
CA ALA A 80 -11.68 11.12 7.78
C ALA A 80 -12.30 9.79 8.21
N GLY A 81 -11.44 8.88 8.69
CA GLY A 81 -11.86 7.58 9.21
C GLY A 81 -12.27 6.61 8.11
N LEU A 82 -12.93 5.52 8.47
CA LEU A 82 -13.22 4.41 7.54
C LEU A 82 -14.05 4.81 6.32
N SER A 83 -14.82 5.91 6.38
CA SER A 83 -15.59 6.41 5.24
C SER A 83 -14.76 7.06 4.14
N MET A 84 -13.46 7.26 4.37
CA MET A 84 -12.58 7.80 3.33
C MET A 84 -12.26 6.78 2.24
N PHE A 85 -12.28 5.49 2.59
CA PHE A 85 -11.99 4.42 1.64
C PHE A 85 -13.15 4.20 0.67
N VAL A 86 -12.80 3.97 -0.58
CA VAL A 86 -13.71 3.85 -1.72
C VAL A 86 -13.21 2.81 -2.71
N ASP A 87 -14.03 2.48 -3.71
CA ASP A 87 -13.60 1.59 -4.79
C ASP A 87 -12.47 2.27 -5.61
N LEU A 88 -11.59 1.46 -6.19
CA LEU A 88 -10.49 1.96 -7.02
C LEU A 88 -11.01 2.86 -8.16
N PHE A 89 -10.39 4.03 -8.31
CA PHE A 89 -10.72 5.13 -9.23
C PHE A 89 -11.85 6.07 -8.77
N GLU A 90 -12.38 5.90 -7.56
CA GLU A 90 -13.38 6.79 -6.98
C GLU A 90 -12.78 7.85 -6.05
N GLY A 91 -11.54 7.64 -5.58
CA GLY A 91 -10.85 8.49 -4.63
C GLY A 91 -9.76 9.34 -5.29
N ASP A 92 -8.81 9.75 -4.45
CA ASP A 92 -7.76 10.72 -4.80
C ASP A 92 -6.38 10.07 -5.01
N VAL A 93 -6.28 8.72 -4.95
CA VAL A 93 -5.02 8.05 -5.30
C VAL A 93 -4.73 8.23 -6.79
N ASP A 94 -3.62 8.91 -7.11
CA ASP A 94 -3.10 8.94 -8.49
C ASP A 94 -2.47 7.58 -8.83
N PHE A 95 -3.31 6.63 -9.24
CA PHE A 95 -2.85 5.30 -9.65
C PHE A 95 -1.91 5.33 -10.85
N GLY A 96 -1.97 6.38 -11.70
CA GLY A 96 -1.02 6.55 -12.79
C GLY A 96 0.39 6.84 -12.28
N ALA A 97 0.52 7.71 -11.27
CA ALA A 97 1.80 7.96 -10.59
C ALA A 97 2.28 6.75 -9.80
N VAL A 98 1.38 6.09 -9.07
CA VAL A 98 1.68 4.85 -8.34
C VAL A 98 2.26 3.80 -9.26
N MET A 99 1.60 3.50 -10.39
CA MET A 99 2.07 2.46 -11.30
C MET A 99 3.43 2.80 -11.92
N ARG A 100 3.70 4.07 -12.24
CA ARG A 100 5.05 4.49 -12.68
C ARG A 100 6.10 4.22 -11.60
N ALA A 101 5.85 4.60 -10.36
CA ALA A 101 6.78 4.36 -9.26
C ALA A 101 7.00 2.84 -9.02
N VAL A 102 5.94 2.03 -9.12
CA VAL A 102 6.01 0.55 -9.01
C VAL A 102 6.91 -0.03 -10.12
N GLU A 103 6.76 0.44 -11.36
CA GLU A 103 7.60 0.05 -12.49
C GLU A 103 9.06 0.48 -12.31
N GLU A 104 9.30 1.71 -11.85
CA GLU A 104 10.64 2.27 -11.63
C GLU A 104 11.44 1.49 -10.58
N ILE A 105 10.78 0.99 -9.53
CA ILE A 105 11.44 0.16 -8.53
C ILE A 105 11.54 -1.32 -8.96
N ALA A 106 11.05 -1.67 -10.15
CA ALA A 106 11.03 -3.02 -10.72
C ALA A 106 10.34 -4.05 -9.80
N TYR A 107 9.20 -3.67 -9.18
CA TYR A 107 8.41 -4.60 -8.38
C TYR A 107 7.71 -5.64 -9.28
N ASP A 108 7.94 -6.94 -9.02
CA ASP A 108 7.54 -8.06 -9.87
C ASP A 108 6.61 -9.06 -9.18
N ASP A 109 6.04 -8.68 -8.04
CA ASP A 109 5.19 -9.53 -7.21
C ASP A 109 3.71 -9.07 -7.27
N TRP A 110 2.83 -9.77 -6.56
CA TRP A 110 1.40 -9.45 -6.57
C TRP A 110 1.07 -8.16 -5.81
N ILE A 111 0.00 -7.51 -6.26
CA ILE A 111 -0.68 -6.42 -5.55
C ILE A 111 -1.92 -7.00 -4.89
N THR A 112 -2.19 -6.56 -3.66
CA THR A 112 -3.42 -6.91 -2.93
C THR A 112 -4.39 -5.76 -3.04
N VAL A 113 -5.67 -6.03 -3.28
CA VAL A 113 -6.70 -4.99 -3.18
C VAL A 113 -7.40 -5.13 -1.84
N GLU A 114 -7.50 -4.02 -1.10
CA GLU A 114 -8.24 -3.95 0.15
C GLU A 114 -9.63 -3.30 -0.08
N PHE A 115 -10.65 -3.87 0.56
CA PHE A 115 -12.06 -3.50 0.38
C PHE A 115 -12.67 -3.00 1.68
N LEU A 116 -12.71 -1.68 1.88
CA LEU A 116 -13.24 -1.08 3.10
C LEU A 116 -14.08 0.17 2.79
N PRO A 117 -15.18 0.39 3.54
CA PRO A 117 -16.03 -0.66 4.10
C PRO A 117 -16.69 -1.48 2.97
N ASN A 118 -16.77 -2.80 3.13
CA ASN A 118 -17.38 -3.64 2.09
C ASN A 118 -18.91 -3.46 2.01
N TYR A 119 -19.50 -3.81 0.85
CA TYR A 119 -20.92 -3.73 0.59
C TYR A 119 -21.74 -4.54 1.61
N ARG A 120 -22.66 -3.88 2.31
CA ARG A 120 -23.56 -4.50 3.31
C ARG A 120 -24.46 -5.59 2.71
N ARG A 121 -24.79 -5.48 1.43
CA ARG A 121 -25.54 -6.45 0.64
C ARG A 121 -24.74 -6.74 -0.61
N TYR A 122 -24.61 -8.01 -0.97
CA TYR A 122 -23.81 -8.47 -2.11
C TYR A 122 -22.30 -8.16 -1.97
N PRO A 123 -21.62 -8.69 -0.93
CA PRO A 123 -20.22 -8.36 -0.62
C PRO A 123 -19.20 -8.79 -1.69
N TYR A 124 -19.59 -9.64 -2.64
CA TYR A 124 -18.74 -10.03 -3.77
C TYR A 124 -18.72 -8.97 -4.89
N GLN A 125 -19.59 -7.96 -4.84
CA GLN A 125 -19.61 -6.89 -5.83
C GLN A 125 -18.31 -6.07 -5.82
N SER A 126 -17.70 -5.86 -4.65
CA SER A 126 -16.40 -5.20 -4.53
C SER A 126 -15.29 -5.94 -5.29
N ILE A 127 -15.28 -7.27 -5.24
CA ILE A 127 -14.32 -8.09 -5.99
C ILE A 127 -14.52 -7.92 -7.50
N ILE A 128 -15.76 -7.88 -7.96
CA ILE A 128 -16.08 -7.67 -9.37
C ILE A 128 -15.60 -6.28 -9.82
N ASN A 129 -15.92 -5.24 -9.06
CA ASN A 129 -15.53 -3.86 -9.37
C ASN A 129 -14.01 -3.71 -9.39
N ALA A 130 -13.30 -4.15 -8.35
CA ALA A 130 -11.84 -4.04 -8.32
C ALA A 130 -11.17 -4.85 -9.43
N ARG A 131 -11.70 -6.02 -9.80
CA ARG A 131 -11.19 -6.76 -10.94
C ARG A 131 -11.29 -5.94 -12.23
N HIS A 132 -12.39 -5.22 -12.44
CA HIS A 132 -12.54 -4.34 -13.59
C HIS A 132 -11.58 -3.15 -13.51
N SER A 133 -11.45 -2.51 -12.35
CA SER A 133 -10.51 -1.40 -12.16
C SER A 133 -9.06 -1.82 -12.40
N LEU A 134 -8.64 -2.97 -11.86
CA LEU A 134 -7.29 -3.51 -12.08
C LEU A 134 -7.01 -3.85 -13.53
N LYS A 135 -7.99 -4.38 -14.27
CA LYS A 135 -7.84 -4.62 -15.72
C LYS A 135 -7.55 -3.33 -16.47
N THR A 136 -8.29 -2.27 -16.16
CA THR A 136 -8.04 -0.94 -16.72
C THR A 136 -6.66 -0.42 -16.32
N LEU A 137 -6.26 -0.56 -15.06
CA LEU A 137 -4.97 -0.08 -14.56
C LEU A 137 -3.77 -0.79 -15.20
N LEU A 138 -3.86 -2.12 -15.35
CA LEU A 138 -2.81 -2.98 -15.88
C LEU A 138 -2.83 -3.10 -17.41
N GLY A 139 -3.80 -2.48 -18.08
CA GLY A 139 -3.96 -2.55 -19.54
C GLY A 139 -4.32 -3.94 -20.09
N GLN A 140 -5.09 -4.75 -19.33
CA GLN A 140 -5.46 -6.14 -19.65
C GLN A 140 -6.95 -6.36 -19.94
#